data_AF-A0A4Z2HQX7-F1
#
_entry.id   AF-A0A4Z2HQX7-F1
#
_cell.length_a   1.000
_cell.length_b   1.000
_cell.length_c   1.000
_cell.angle_alpha   90.00
_cell.angle_beta   90.00
_cell.angle_gamma   90.00
#
_symmetry.space_group_name_H-M   'P 1'
#
loop_
_entity.id
_entity.type
_entity.pdbx_description
1 polymer ?
#
loop_
_entity_poly.entity_id
_entity_poly.type
_entity_poly.pdbx_seq_one_letter_code
_entity_poly.pdbx_strand_id
1 'polypeptide(L)'
;MLFLFPFSVALASVNTRWAPRTKRGLLELAGVIKCSTGKSALAYMMYGCYCGLGGQGWPRDQADWCCHRHDCCYGDADSLGCQTKTDQYQWTCEDKKADCGKAF
;
A
#
# COMPACT_ATOMS: atom_id res chain seq x y z
N MET A 1 -29.25 -60.08 14.53
CA MET A 1 -29.17 -58.64 14.90
C MET A 1 -28.96 -57.85 13.61
N LEU A 2 -30.06 -57.36 13.03
CA LEU A 2 -30.09 -56.39 11.95
C LEU A 2 -30.00 -54.99 12.58
N PHE A 3 -29.13 -54.12 12.05
CA PHE A 3 -29.45 -52.81 11.48
C PHE A 3 -28.13 -52.05 11.25
N LEU A 4 -27.69 -52.12 10.00
CA LEU A 4 -26.88 -51.09 9.36
C LEU A 4 -27.64 -49.75 9.48
N PHE A 5 -26.97 -48.64 9.79
CA PHE A 5 -27.01 -47.44 8.94
C PHE A 5 -25.92 -46.44 9.36
N PRO A 6 -25.09 -46.00 8.39
CA PRO A 6 -24.08 -44.96 8.57
C PRO A 6 -24.80 -43.60 8.59
N PHE A 7 -24.50 -42.74 9.56
CA PHE A 7 -24.95 -41.35 9.50
C PHE A 7 -23.76 -40.41 9.57
N SER A 8 -23.34 -40.06 8.37
CA SER A 8 -22.63 -38.87 7.94
C SER A 8 -22.39 -37.85 9.04
N VAL A 9 -21.14 -37.74 9.48
CA VAL A 9 -20.70 -36.53 10.16
C VAL A 9 -20.81 -35.41 9.13
N ALA A 10 -21.76 -34.50 9.34
CA ALA A 10 -21.98 -33.38 8.46
C ALA A 10 -20.68 -32.57 8.36
N LEU A 11 -20.15 -32.41 7.14
CA LEU A 11 -19.17 -31.36 6.87
C LEU A 11 -19.91 -30.04 7.06
N ALA A 12 -19.81 -29.46 8.26
CA ALA A 12 -20.13 -28.07 8.46
C ALA A 12 -19.29 -27.28 7.46
N SER A 13 -19.95 -26.58 6.53
CA SER A 13 -19.27 -25.68 5.61
C SER A 13 -18.49 -24.67 6.44
N VAL A 14 -17.16 -24.75 6.40
CA VAL A 14 -16.28 -23.70 6.91
C VAL A 14 -16.56 -22.48 6.05
N ASN A 15 -17.36 -21.54 6.57
CA ASN A 15 -17.55 -20.26 5.95
C ASN A 15 -16.34 -19.38 6.33
N THR A 16 -15.21 -19.57 5.63
CA THR A 16 -14.12 -18.58 5.70
C THR A 16 -14.55 -17.34 4.93
N ARG A 17 -15.34 -16.46 5.56
CA ARG A 17 -15.23 -15.03 5.23
C ARG A 17 -13.92 -14.50 5.82
N TRP A 18 -12.81 -14.95 5.25
CA TRP A 18 -11.50 -14.39 5.52
C TRP A 18 -11.42 -13.08 4.73
N ALA A 19 -11.84 -11.97 5.34
CA ALA A 19 -11.38 -10.65 4.93
C ALA A 19 -10.31 -10.09 5.90
N PRO A 20 -9.08 -10.61 5.89
CA PRO A 20 -7.95 -9.91 6.46
C PRO A 20 -6.82 -9.81 5.43
N ARG A 21 -6.67 -8.59 4.91
CA ARG A 21 -5.47 -7.78 5.08
C ARG A 21 -5.65 -6.53 4.24
N THR A 22 -5.76 -5.40 4.89
CA THR A 22 -5.50 -4.13 4.23
C THR A 22 -4.49 -3.37 5.09
N LYS A 23 -3.21 -3.59 4.82
CA LYS A 23 -2.16 -2.61 5.14
C LYS A 23 -2.09 -1.71 3.91
N ARG A 24 -2.36 -0.42 4.03
CA ARG A 24 -2.42 0.42 2.84
C ARG A 24 -1.96 1.84 3.14
N GLY A 25 -0.66 2.05 3.19
CA GLY A 25 -0.06 3.38 2.93
C GLY A 25 0.62 3.40 1.57
N LEU A 26 1.25 2.27 1.20
CA LEU A 26 1.90 2.09 -0.11
C LEU A 26 0.92 1.90 -1.27
N LEU A 27 -0.29 1.38 -1.05
CA LEU A 27 -1.26 1.19 -2.15
C LEU A 27 -1.85 2.54 -2.58
N GLU A 28 -2.09 3.42 -1.64
CA GLU A 28 -2.59 4.78 -1.78
C GLU A 28 -1.51 5.61 -2.46
N LEU A 29 -0.23 5.48 -2.03
CA LEU A 29 0.89 6.07 -2.73
C LEU A 29 0.95 5.61 -4.20
N ALA A 30 0.76 4.31 -4.45
CA ALA A 30 0.74 3.79 -5.80
C ALA A 30 -0.40 4.38 -6.64
N GLY A 31 -1.58 4.58 -6.03
CA GLY A 31 -2.71 5.27 -6.64
C GLY A 31 -2.42 6.75 -6.93
N VAL A 32 -1.83 7.48 -5.99
CA VAL A 32 -1.45 8.90 -6.13
C VAL A 32 -0.43 9.08 -7.26
N ILE A 33 0.58 8.20 -7.34
CA ILE A 33 1.56 8.20 -8.44
C ILE A 33 0.85 7.97 -9.78
N LYS A 34 -0.05 6.97 -9.84
CA LYS A 34 -0.79 6.66 -11.07
C LYS A 34 -1.69 7.81 -11.50
N CYS A 35 -2.38 8.45 -10.57
CA CYS A 35 -3.22 9.63 -10.80
C CYS A 35 -2.38 10.79 -11.39
N SER A 36 -1.29 11.14 -10.71
CA SER A 36 -0.52 12.36 -10.98
C SER A 36 0.39 12.26 -12.20
N THR A 37 0.92 11.06 -12.47
CA THR A 37 1.93 10.86 -13.53
C THR A 37 1.42 10.05 -14.71
N GLY A 38 0.28 9.34 -14.56
CA GLY A 38 -0.21 8.35 -15.51
C GLY A 38 0.63 7.05 -15.55
N LYS A 39 1.76 6.98 -14.84
CA LYS A 39 2.65 5.81 -14.81
C LYS A 39 2.26 4.84 -13.71
N SER A 40 2.58 3.56 -13.88
CA SER A 40 2.47 2.59 -12.78
C SER A 40 3.51 2.92 -11.72
N ALA A 41 3.18 2.77 -10.43
CA ALA A 41 4.13 2.91 -9.33
C ALA A 41 5.30 1.92 -9.44
N LEU A 42 5.08 0.77 -10.09
CA LEU A 42 6.13 -0.20 -10.44
C LEU A 42 7.28 0.43 -11.26
N ALA A 43 7.02 1.48 -12.05
CA ALA A 43 8.06 2.17 -12.82
C ALA A 43 9.07 2.92 -11.93
N TYR A 44 8.68 3.20 -10.67
CA TYR A 44 9.52 3.84 -9.67
C TYR A 44 10.03 2.86 -8.62
N MET A 45 9.64 1.58 -8.68
CA MET A 45 10.19 0.58 -7.78
C MET A 45 11.65 0.29 -8.16
N MET A 46 12.57 0.55 -7.23
CA MET A 46 14.01 0.32 -7.41
C MET A 46 14.60 1.16 -8.55
N TYR A 47 14.13 2.40 -8.70
CA TYR A 47 14.66 3.36 -9.66
C TYR A 47 15.66 4.32 -8.99
N GLY A 48 16.77 4.58 -9.67
CA GLY A 48 17.77 5.53 -9.18
C GLY A 48 18.40 5.09 -7.86
N CYS A 49 18.70 6.06 -7.01
CA CYS A 49 19.33 5.88 -5.71
C CYS A 49 18.31 5.87 -4.55
N TYR A 50 17.13 6.47 -4.74
CA TYR A 50 16.15 6.73 -3.68
C TYR A 50 14.75 6.18 -3.95
N CYS A 51 14.33 5.92 -5.20
CA CYS A 51 12.99 5.38 -5.41
C CYS A 51 12.94 3.88 -5.04
N GLY A 52 12.63 3.58 -3.77
CA GLY A 52 12.73 2.22 -3.27
C GLY A 52 12.70 2.09 -1.74
N LEU A 53 13.29 1.00 -1.24
CA LEU A 53 13.54 0.82 0.19
C LEU A 53 14.92 1.38 0.54
N GLY A 54 14.92 2.45 1.35
CA GLY A 54 16.14 3.17 1.73
C GLY A 54 16.64 4.07 0.59
N GLY A 55 17.88 4.54 0.71
CA GLY A 55 18.51 5.32 -0.35
C GLY A 55 19.81 5.96 0.14
N GLN A 56 20.81 6.06 -0.73
CA GLN A 56 22.09 6.68 -0.42
C GLN A 56 22.76 7.25 -1.68
N GLY A 57 23.62 8.26 -1.49
CA GLY A 57 24.38 8.87 -2.58
C GLY A 57 23.69 10.08 -3.20
N TRP A 58 24.05 10.42 -4.43
CA TRP A 58 23.49 11.56 -5.14
C TRP A 58 22.32 11.13 -6.04
N PRO A 59 21.16 11.81 -6.00
CA PRO A 59 20.03 11.44 -6.84
C PRO A 59 20.37 11.50 -8.33
N ARG A 60 19.94 10.47 -9.07
CA ARG A 60 20.28 10.25 -10.48
C ARG A 60 19.71 11.33 -11.40
N ASP A 61 18.46 11.72 -11.17
CA ASP A 61 17.72 12.68 -11.98
C ASP A 61 16.60 13.33 -11.17
N GLN A 62 15.72 14.11 -11.83
CA GLN A 62 14.63 14.81 -11.17
C GLN A 62 13.60 13.87 -10.52
N ALA A 63 13.34 12.70 -11.09
CA ALA A 63 12.41 11.74 -10.50
C ALA A 63 13.00 11.15 -9.21
N ASP A 64 14.29 10.84 -9.23
CA ASP A 64 15.01 10.34 -8.05
C ASP A 64 15.12 11.41 -6.94
N TRP A 65 15.22 12.70 -7.31
CA TRP A 65 15.10 13.81 -6.36
C TRP A 65 13.73 13.88 -5.68
N CYS A 66 12.65 13.54 -6.40
CA CYS A 66 11.32 13.44 -5.79
C CYS A 66 11.27 12.30 -4.77
N CYS A 67 11.89 11.15 -5.07
CA CYS A 67 11.97 10.03 -4.15
C CYS A 67 12.81 10.35 -2.90
N HIS A 68 13.97 11.00 -3.07
CA HIS A 68 14.76 11.50 -1.94
C HIS A 68 13.92 12.39 -1.01
N ARG A 69 13.20 13.37 -1.58
CA ARG A 69 12.31 14.25 -0.80
C ARG A 69 11.18 13.47 -0.12
N HIS A 70 10.62 12.49 -0.81
CA HIS A 70 9.57 11.64 -0.27
C HIS A 70 10.06 10.79 0.91
N ASP A 71 11.27 10.24 0.83
CA ASP A 71 11.90 9.52 1.94
C ASP A 71 12.13 10.43 3.15
N CYS A 72 12.54 11.69 2.96
CA CYS A 72 12.60 12.67 4.05
C CYS A 72 11.22 12.89 4.68
N CYS A 73 10.19 13.10 3.86
CA CYS A 73 8.81 13.28 4.35
C CYS A 73 8.31 12.06 5.14
N TYR A 74 8.66 10.85 4.71
CA TYR A 74 8.36 9.62 5.43
C TYR A 74 9.13 9.55 6.75
N GLY A 75 10.40 9.93 6.77
CA GLY A 75 11.19 10.02 8.00
C GLY A 75 10.58 10.97 9.02
N ASP A 76 10.14 12.15 8.59
CA ASP A 76 9.48 13.13 9.46
C ASP A 76 8.16 12.56 10.00
N ALA A 77 7.32 11.98 9.14
CA ALA A 77 6.04 11.39 9.55
C ALA A 77 6.22 10.18 10.49
N ASP A 78 7.19 9.30 10.21
CA ASP A 78 7.54 8.18 11.08
C ASP A 78 8.03 8.71 12.46
N SER A 79 8.77 9.82 12.50
CA SER A 79 9.22 10.45 13.75
C SER A 79 8.07 11.04 14.58
N LEU A 80 6.95 11.39 13.93
CA LEU A 80 5.72 11.84 14.56
C LEU A 80 4.79 10.66 14.96
N GLY A 81 5.22 9.42 14.73
CA GLY A 81 4.50 8.21 15.12
C GLY A 81 3.54 7.66 14.04
N CYS A 82 3.58 8.19 12.82
CA CYS A 82 2.85 7.60 11.69
C CYS A 82 3.52 6.29 11.24
N GLN A 83 2.74 5.34 10.73
CA GLN A 83 3.25 4.15 10.05
C GLN A 83 3.11 4.34 8.54
N THR A 84 3.95 5.18 7.95
CA THR A 84 3.85 5.68 6.55
C THR A 84 3.68 4.60 5.47
N LYS A 85 4.17 3.39 5.72
CA LYS A 85 4.07 2.27 4.78
C LYS A 85 2.75 1.50 4.89
N THR A 86 2.04 1.62 6.00
CA THR A 86 0.92 0.73 6.35
C THR A 86 -0.37 1.44 6.75
N ASP A 87 -0.27 2.67 7.26
CA ASP A 87 -1.41 3.51 7.62
C ASP A 87 -2.21 3.90 6.38
N GLN A 88 -3.53 3.77 6.52
CA GLN A 88 -4.48 4.12 5.46
C GLN A 88 -4.88 5.57 5.54
N TYR A 89 -4.99 6.19 4.37
CA TYR A 89 -5.49 7.55 4.24
C TYR A 89 -6.50 7.64 3.10
N GLN A 90 -7.51 8.48 3.32
CA GLN A 90 -8.51 8.79 2.31
C GLN A 90 -7.92 9.81 1.34
N TRP A 91 -8.16 9.61 0.05
CA TRP A 91 -7.75 10.55 -1.00
C TRP A 91 -8.62 10.34 -2.25
N THR A 92 -8.69 11.36 -3.09
CA THR A 92 -9.38 11.32 -4.39
C THR A 92 -8.44 11.77 -5.52
N CYS A 93 -8.82 11.46 -6.76
CA CYS A 93 -8.09 11.89 -7.95
C CYS A 93 -9.02 12.73 -8.83
N GLU A 94 -8.72 14.00 -8.98
CA GLU A 94 -9.44 14.93 -9.85
C GLU A 94 -8.43 15.62 -10.77
N ASP A 95 -8.67 15.61 -12.08
CA ASP A 95 -7.80 16.25 -13.08
C ASP A 95 -6.30 15.93 -12.95
N LYS A 96 -5.97 14.66 -12.68
CA LYS A 96 -4.60 14.17 -12.43
C LYS A 96 -3.93 14.83 -11.21
N LYS A 97 -4.72 15.29 -10.26
CA LYS A 97 -4.26 15.83 -8.98
C LYS A 97 -4.84 14.97 -7.87
N ALA A 98 -3.96 14.51 -6.98
CA ALA A 98 -4.40 13.85 -5.76
C ALA A 98 -4.87 14.92 -4.75
N ASP A 99 -6.08 14.73 -4.22
CA ASP A 99 -6.60 15.52 -3.11
C ASP A 99 -6.70 14.64 -1.85
N CYS A 100 -6.15 15.14 -0.75
CA CYS A 100 -6.09 14.38 0.50
C CYS A 100 -7.40 14.57 1.27
N GLY A 101 -8.01 13.46 1.67
CA GLY A 101 -9.13 13.46 2.60
C GLY A 101 -8.68 13.86 4.01
N LYS A 102 -9.66 14.08 4.90
CA LYS A 102 -9.36 14.36 6.30
C LYS A 102 -8.76 13.13 6.98
N ALA A 103 -7.74 13.37 7.81
CA ALA A 103 -7.27 12.39 8.78
C ALA A 103 -8.35 12.19 9.87
N PHE A 104 -8.52 10.94 10.32
CA PHE A 104 -9.44 10.58 11.40
C PHE A 104 -8.76 10.72 12.77
#